data_AF-A0A519UFX0-F1
#
_entry.id   AF-A0A519UFX0-F1
#
_cell.length_a   1.000
_cell.length_b   1.000
_cell.length_c   1.000
_cell.angle_alpha   90.00
_cell.angle_beta   90.00
_cell.angle_gamma   90.00
#
_symmetry.space_group_name_H-M   'P 1'
#
loop_
_entity.id
_entity.type
_entity.pdbx_description
1 polymer ?
#
loop_
_entity_poly.entity_id
_entity_poly.type
_entity_poly.pdbx_seq_one_letter_code
_entity_poly.pdbx_strand_id
1 'polypeptide(L)'
;MASPTTTRLLADLTAEGLLPPAQAAAIAEDERSRPFSLHYELRALLYLGSVLLAGGLGVLIYENRDSLGQEIITALIGLAMLAAFGYAWRHRPAFTWQEAPRTSIAADYLLVLSCLLFLVLEGYVQVAYGVFGTRYGLVTLLPAVLFFGLAYRFDHRGVLAMAITALAAWVGVKVAPLALFTGQGFPAHELSGLGLLLGLGLL
;
A
#
# COMPACT_ATOMS: atom_id res chain seq x y z
N MET A 1 1.27 -18.61 -27.67
CA MET A 1 0.28 -19.57 -28.20
C MET A 1 -1.04 -18.82 -28.29
N ALA A 2 -1.52 -18.51 -29.51
CA ALA A 2 -2.70 -17.66 -29.69
C ALA A 2 -3.91 -18.28 -28.97
N SER A 3 -4.70 -17.45 -28.28
CA SER A 3 -5.89 -17.91 -27.57
C SER A 3 -6.87 -18.57 -28.55
N PRO A 4 -7.52 -19.69 -28.19
CA PRO A 4 -8.47 -20.39 -29.08
C PRO A 4 -9.59 -19.48 -29.60
N THR A 5 -9.94 -18.44 -28.84
CA THR A 5 -10.92 -17.43 -29.23
C THR A 5 -10.41 -16.49 -30.33
N THR A 6 -9.15 -16.05 -30.25
CA THR A 6 -8.55 -15.13 -31.23
C THR A 6 -8.41 -15.78 -32.61
N THR A 7 -8.04 -17.06 -32.65
CA THR A 7 -7.92 -17.84 -33.89
C THR A 7 -9.28 -18.00 -34.58
N ARG A 8 -10.35 -18.23 -33.80
CA ARG A 8 -11.71 -18.35 -34.33
C ARG A 8 -12.24 -17.02 -34.87
N LEU A 9 -12.03 -15.92 -34.14
CA LEU A 9 -12.41 -14.57 -34.58
C LEU A 9 -11.69 -14.16 -35.88
N LEU A 10 -10.40 -14.47 -36.02
CA LEU A 10 -9.66 -14.19 -37.26
C LEU A 10 -10.22 -14.99 -38.45
N ALA A 11 -10.61 -16.25 -38.24
CA ALA A 11 -11.22 -17.08 -39.28
C ALA A 11 -12.59 -16.54 -39.70
N ASP A 12 -13.45 -16.16 -38.75
CA ASP A 12 -14.78 -15.61 -39.00
C ASP A 12 -14.70 -14.27 -39.76
N LEU A 13 -13.81 -13.36 -39.34
CA LEU A 13 -13.63 -12.05 -39.99
C LEU A 13 -13.01 -12.15 -41.40
N THR A 14 -12.22 -13.19 -41.67
CA THR A 14 -11.68 -13.46 -43.01
C THR A 14 -12.76 -14.08 -43.90
N ALA A 15 -13.61 -14.95 -43.36
CA ALA A 15 -14.75 -15.55 -44.07
C ALA A 15 -15.83 -14.52 -44.45
N GLU A 16 -16.07 -13.51 -43.60
CA GLU A 16 -16.98 -12.39 -43.88
C GLU A 16 -16.40 -11.35 -44.85
N GLY A 17 -15.14 -11.51 -45.30
CA GLY A 17 -14.47 -10.58 -46.22
C GLY A 17 -14.12 -9.22 -45.60
N LEU A 18 -14.29 -9.08 -44.28
CA LEU A 18 -13.98 -7.86 -43.53
C LEU A 18 -12.47 -7.68 -43.30
N LEU A 19 -11.69 -8.75 -43.44
CA LEU A 19 -10.25 -8.76 -43.20
C LEU A 19 -9.49 -9.44 -44.36
N PRO A 20 -8.59 -8.72 -45.03
CA PRO A 20 -7.71 -9.30 -46.04
C PRO A 20 -6.84 -10.43 -45.47
N PRO A 21 -6.58 -11.52 -46.21
CA PRO A 21 -5.82 -12.66 -45.72
C PRO A 21 -4.38 -12.31 -45.31
N ALA A 22 -3.80 -11.28 -45.94
CA ALA A 22 -2.48 -10.76 -45.56
C ALA A 22 -2.47 -10.08 -44.19
N GLN A 23 -3.53 -9.34 -43.83
CA GLN A 23 -3.66 -8.73 -42.50
C GLN A 23 -3.97 -9.80 -41.44
N ALA A 24 -4.81 -10.78 -41.77
CA ALA A 24 -5.08 -11.90 -40.87
C ALA A 24 -3.81 -12.70 -40.53
N ALA A 25 -2.94 -12.94 -41.51
CA ALA A 25 -1.65 -13.59 -41.29
C ALA A 25 -0.69 -12.77 -40.41
N ALA A 26 -0.64 -11.45 -40.63
CA ALA A 26 0.19 -10.55 -39.82
C ALA A 26 -0.27 -10.50 -38.35
N ILE A 27 -1.58 -10.41 -38.11
CA ILE A 27 -2.15 -10.41 -36.76
C ILE A 27 -1.92 -11.77 -36.07
N ALA A 28 -2.05 -12.88 -36.80
CA ALA A 28 -1.79 -14.22 -36.27
C ALA A 28 -0.32 -14.46 -35.90
N GLU A 29 0.62 -13.76 -36.56
CA GLU A 29 2.05 -13.82 -36.22
C GLU A 29 2.36 -12.93 -35.01
N ASP A 30 1.81 -11.72 -34.96
CA ASP A 30 1.95 -10.81 -33.82
C ASP A 30 1.43 -11.47 -32.53
N GLU A 31 0.22 -12.05 -32.55
CA GLU A 31 -0.37 -12.74 -31.40
C GLU A 31 0.41 -14.00 -30.98
N ARG A 32 1.12 -14.65 -31.92
CA ARG A 32 2.01 -15.78 -31.62
C ARG A 32 3.28 -15.33 -30.90
N SER A 33 3.82 -14.18 -31.30
CA SER A 33 5.05 -13.59 -30.74
C SER A 33 4.80 -12.75 -29.49
N ARG A 34 3.54 -12.40 -29.19
CA ARG A 34 3.16 -11.54 -28.08
C ARG A 34 3.59 -12.16 -26.74
N PRO A 35 4.49 -11.50 -25.99
CA PRO A 35 4.91 -12.00 -24.69
C PRO A 35 3.76 -11.97 -23.69
N PHE A 36 3.64 -13.01 -22.88
CA PHE A 36 2.64 -13.07 -21.81
C PHE A 36 2.94 -12.00 -20.75
N SER A 37 1.94 -11.19 -20.42
CA SER A 37 2.09 -10.12 -19.43
C SER A 37 1.99 -10.67 -18.01
N LEU A 38 3.13 -10.83 -17.35
CA LEU A 38 3.22 -11.21 -15.93
C LEU A 38 2.92 -10.04 -14.97
N HIS A 39 2.51 -8.88 -15.50
CA HIS A 39 2.37 -7.65 -14.71
C HIS A 39 1.42 -7.82 -13.51
N TYR A 40 0.25 -8.44 -13.72
CA TYR A 40 -0.74 -8.64 -12.67
C TYR A 40 -0.29 -9.70 -11.65
N GLU A 41 0.40 -10.75 -12.10
CA GLU A 41 0.90 -11.81 -11.24
C GLU A 41 2.01 -11.30 -10.32
N LEU A 42 3.01 -10.59 -10.87
CA LEU A 42 4.07 -9.96 -10.06
C LEU A 42 3.48 -8.96 -9.07
N ARG A 43 2.51 -8.16 -9.49
CA ARG A 43 1.82 -7.20 -8.63
C ARG A 43 1.10 -7.89 -7.47
N ALA A 44 0.37 -8.97 -7.72
CA ALA A 44 -0.32 -9.72 -6.68
C ALA A 44 0.68 -10.33 -5.68
N LEU A 45 1.75 -10.96 -6.19
CA LEU A 45 2.82 -11.54 -5.38
C LEU A 45 3.54 -10.49 -4.53
N LEU A 46 3.82 -9.32 -5.08
CA LEU A 46 4.50 -8.24 -4.34
C LEU A 46 3.59 -7.62 -3.27
N TYR A 47 2.30 -7.43 -3.54
CA TYR A 47 1.34 -7.01 -2.50
C TYR A 47 1.26 -8.03 -1.37
N LEU A 48 1.01 -9.29 -1.73
CA LEU A 48 0.87 -10.37 -0.79
C LEU A 48 2.14 -10.55 0.03
N GLY A 49 3.30 -10.58 -0.64
CA GLY A 49 4.61 -10.69 0.00
C GLY A 49 4.91 -9.55 0.96
N SER A 50 4.58 -8.30 0.60
CA SER A 50 4.80 -7.15 1.49
C SER A 50 3.95 -7.24 2.76
N VAL A 51 2.69 -7.65 2.63
CA VAL A 51 1.77 -7.84 3.77
C VAL A 51 2.21 -9.01 4.64
N LEU A 52 2.54 -10.16 4.04
CA LEU A 52 3.02 -11.34 4.75
C LEU A 52 4.35 -11.07 5.45
N LEU A 53 5.25 -10.32 4.83
CA LEU A 53 6.54 -9.98 5.42
C LEU A 53 6.37 -9.04 6.61
N ALA A 54 5.54 -8.00 6.50
CA ALA A 54 5.24 -7.11 7.62
C ALA A 54 4.52 -7.85 8.78
N GLY A 55 3.52 -8.66 8.46
CA GLY A 55 2.78 -9.45 9.44
C GLY A 55 3.62 -10.54 10.10
N GLY A 56 4.39 -11.29 9.30
CA GLY A 56 5.31 -12.33 9.76
C GLY A 56 6.43 -11.75 10.63
N LEU A 57 6.96 -10.57 10.28
CA LEU A 57 7.91 -9.85 11.13
C LEU A 57 7.26 -9.47 12.47
N GLY A 58 6.01 -9.00 12.46
CA GLY A 58 5.25 -8.72 13.69
C GLY A 58 5.11 -9.94 14.61
N VAL A 59 4.79 -11.12 14.05
CA VAL A 59 4.72 -12.39 14.81
C VAL A 59 6.09 -12.78 15.36
N LEU A 60 7.14 -12.74 14.52
CA LEU A 60 8.49 -13.08 14.92
C LEU A 60 8.99 -12.21 16.08
N ILE A 61 8.69 -10.90 16.02
CA ILE A 61 8.98 -9.94 17.07
C ILE A 61 8.27 -10.32 18.37
N TYR A 62 6.98 -10.65 18.29
CA TYR A 62 6.17 -11.00 19.45
C TYR A 62 6.72 -12.23 20.17
N GLU A 63 7.07 -13.29 19.41
CA GLU A 63 7.59 -14.53 19.99
C GLU A 63 9.03 -14.42 20.52
N ASN A 64 9.86 -13.58 19.93
CA ASN A 64 11.29 -13.51 20.25
C ASN A 64 11.68 -12.28 21.08
N ARG A 65 10.71 -11.52 21.59
CA ARG A 65 10.94 -10.30 22.36
C ARG A 65 11.84 -10.51 23.59
N ASP A 66 11.65 -11.63 24.28
CA ASP A 66 12.38 -11.94 25.51
C ASP A 66 13.81 -12.44 25.25
N SER A 67 14.07 -12.99 24.06
CA SER A 67 15.36 -13.59 23.69
C SER A 67 16.30 -12.59 23.00
N LEU A 68 15.80 -11.78 22.07
CA LEU A 68 16.63 -10.93 21.21
C LEU A 68 16.94 -9.54 21.80
N GLY A 69 16.30 -9.15 22.91
CA GLY A 69 16.47 -7.82 23.47
C GLY A 69 15.83 -6.73 22.60
N GLN A 70 15.31 -5.69 23.24
CA GLN A 70 14.50 -4.67 22.56
C GLN A 70 15.29 -3.86 21.53
N GLU A 71 16.58 -3.66 21.78
CA GLU A 71 17.47 -2.88 20.91
C GLU A 71 17.74 -3.58 19.58
N ILE A 72 17.98 -4.90 19.60
CA ILE A 72 18.29 -5.66 18.37
C ILE A 72 17.07 -5.71 17.46
N ILE A 73 15.89 -5.95 18.04
CA ILE A 73 14.63 -5.97 17.29
C ILE A 73 14.37 -4.60 16.64
N THR A 74 14.49 -3.52 17.43
CA THR A 74 14.31 -2.15 16.93
C THR A 74 15.27 -1.84 15.79
N ALA A 75 16.56 -2.19 15.96
CA ALA A 75 17.59 -1.98 14.95
C ALA A 75 17.33 -2.76 13.67
N LEU A 76 16.90 -4.03 13.77
CA LEU A 76 16.62 -4.88 12.61
C LEU A 76 15.44 -4.32 11.78
N ILE A 77 14.34 -3.96 12.43
CA ILE A 77 13.17 -3.36 11.76
C ILE A 77 13.58 -2.02 11.13
N GLY A 78 14.28 -1.18 11.87
CA GLY A 78 14.76 0.12 11.39
C GLY A 78 15.68 -0.02 10.17
N LEU A 79 16.61 -0.97 10.18
CA LEU A 79 17.52 -1.19 9.06
C LEU A 79 16.78 -1.72 7.83
N ALA A 80 15.86 -2.68 7.99
CA ALA A 80 15.04 -3.18 6.89
C ALA A 80 14.17 -2.07 6.29
N MET A 81 13.55 -1.24 7.15
CA MET A 81 12.76 -0.08 6.74
C MET A 81 13.61 0.91 5.94
N LEU A 82 14.78 1.29 6.45
CA LEU A 82 15.67 2.25 5.79
C LEU A 82 16.23 1.71 4.47
N ALA A 83 16.53 0.42 4.39
CA ALA A 83 16.99 -0.21 3.15
C ALA A 83 15.89 -0.19 2.06
N ALA A 84 14.67 -0.59 2.42
CA ALA A 84 13.52 -0.55 1.50
C ALA A 84 13.20 0.90 1.08
N PHE A 85 13.24 1.84 2.03
CA PHE A 85 12.94 3.25 1.77
C PHE A 85 14.01 3.89 0.90
N GLY A 86 15.30 3.63 1.18
CA GLY A 86 16.42 4.14 0.40
C GLY A 86 16.40 3.62 -1.04
N TYR A 87 16.02 2.36 -1.25
CA TYR A 87 15.83 1.83 -2.59
C TYR A 87 14.68 2.54 -3.33
N ALA A 88 13.51 2.68 -2.67
CA ALA A 88 12.36 3.37 -3.24
C ALA A 88 12.69 4.83 -3.59
N TRP A 89 13.36 5.56 -2.69
CA TRP A 89 13.76 6.95 -2.88
C TRP A 89 14.67 7.13 -4.10
N ARG A 90 15.59 6.20 -4.34
CA ARG A 90 16.56 6.29 -5.44
C ARG A 90 15.96 5.96 -6.81
N HIS A 91 14.96 5.09 -6.85
CA HIS A 91 14.38 4.58 -8.11
C HIS A 91 13.02 5.19 -8.46
N ARG A 92 12.48 6.06 -7.59
CA ARG A 92 11.23 6.79 -7.85
C ARG A 92 11.51 8.24 -8.28
N PRO A 93 10.88 8.69 -9.38
CA PRO A 93 10.89 10.11 -9.74
C PRO A 93 10.13 10.92 -8.69
N ALA A 94 10.43 12.22 -8.62
CA ALA A 94 9.66 13.13 -7.79
C ALA A 94 8.29 13.44 -8.40
N PHE A 95 7.38 13.93 -7.55
CA PHE A 95 6.09 14.46 -7.96
C PHE A 95 6.22 15.40 -9.16
N THR A 96 5.36 15.21 -10.15
CA THR A 96 5.28 16.03 -11.35
C THR A 96 3.81 16.35 -11.63
N TRP A 97 3.55 17.55 -12.14
CA TRP A 97 2.22 17.97 -12.61
C TRP A 97 1.89 17.41 -14.00
N GLN A 98 2.85 16.77 -14.66
CA GLN A 98 2.70 16.12 -15.97
C GLN A 98 2.47 14.61 -15.79
N GLU A 99 2.22 13.88 -16.89
CA GLU A 99 2.05 12.43 -16.82
C GLU A 99 3.30 11.78 -16.20
N ALA A 100 3.12 11.15 -15.03
CA ALA A 100 4.21 10.56 -14.28
C ALA A 100 4.89 9.45 -15.10
N PRO A 101 6.22 9.49 -15.26
CA PRO A 101 6.92 8.45 -16.01
C PRO A 101 6.71 7.09 -15.33
N ARG A 102 6.59 6.02 -16.13
CA ARG A 102 6.41 4.65 -15.62
C ARG A 102 7.46 4.34 -14.55
N THR A 103 6.99 4.08 -13.34
CA THR A 103 7.86 3.71 -12.22
C THR A 103 8.18 2.23 -12.25
N SER A 104 9.29 1.85 -11.63
CA SER A 104 9.60 0.44 -11.42
C SER A 104 8.62 -0.15 -10.40
N ILE A 105 7.93 -1.22 -10.80
CA ILE A 105 6.97 -1.95 -9.94
C ILE A 105 7.60 -2.27 -8.58
N ALA A 106 8.85 -2.72 -8.53
CA ALA A 106 9.54 -3.05 -7.28
C ALA A 106 9.68 -1.85 -6.33
N ALA A 107 10.07 -0.67 -6.83
CA ALA A 107 10.17 0.54 -6.00
C ALA A 107 8.80 0.99 -5.47
N ASP A 108 7.70 0.64 -6.15
CA ASP A 108 6.36 0.91 -5.64
C ASP A 108 6.04 0.10 -4.39
N TYR A 109 6.29 -1.20 -4.44
CA TYR A 109 6.05 -2.09 -3.32
C TYR A 109 7.05 -1.91 -2.19
N LEU A 110 8.30 -1.55 -2.48
CA LEU A 110 9.28 -1.24 -1.44
C LEU A 110 8.92 0.04 -0.67
N LEU A 111 8.30 1.03 -1.32
CA LEU A 111 7.76 2.19 -0.62
C LEU A 111 6.62 1.80 0.33
N VAL A 112 5.68 0.97 -0.14
CA VAL A 112 4.59 0.43 0.70
C VAL A 112 5.14 -0.38 1.86
N LEU A 113 6.10 -1.28 1.59
CA LEU A 113 6.74 -2.08 2.61
C LEU A 113 7.45 -1.21 3.65
N SER A 114 8.11 -0.14 3.24
CA SER A 114 8.74 0.82 4.17
C SER A 114 7.71 1.47 5.09
N CYS A 115 6.54 1.84 4.56
CA CYS A 115 5.45 2.41 5.36
C CYS A 115 4.88 1.37 6.33
N LEU A 116 4.75 0.10 5.91
CA LEU A 116 4.33 -0.99 6.80
C LEU A 116 5.35 -1.25 7.91
N LEU A 117 6.64 -1.30 7.59
CA LEU A 117 7.71 -1.47 8.56
C LEU A 117 7.80 -0.28 9.52
N PHE A 118 7.50 0.94 9.06
CA PHE A 118 7.38 2.11 9.93
C PHE A 118 6.28 1.92 10.98
N LEU A 119 5.09 1.45 10.59
CA LEU A 119 4.00 1.16 11.54
C LEU A 119 4.39 0.08 12.55
N VAL A 120 5.08 -0.97 12.09
CA VAL A 120 5.58 -2.04 12.97
C VAL A 120 6.60 -1.48 13.95
N LEU A 121 7.56 -0.67 13.48
CA LEU A 121 8.59 -0.04 14.31
C LEU A 121 7.98 0.91 15.34
N GLU A 122 7.09 1.81 14.91
CA GLU A 122 6.40 2.76 15.77
C GLU A 122 5.60 2.04 16.85
N GLY A 123 4.79 1.04 16.47
CA GLY A 123 4.01 0.24 17.41
C GLY A 123 4.90 -0.50 18.41
N TYR A 124 5.99 -1.11 17.94
CA TYR A 124 6.95 -1.81 18.79
C TYR A 124 7.60 -0.85 19.79
N VAL A 125 8.13 0.27 19.31
CA VAL A 125 8.82 1.29 20.11
C VAL A 125 7.86 1.92 21.13
N GLN A 126 6.60 2.14 20.76
CA GLN A 126 5.58 2.62 21.67
C GLN A 126 5.30 1.62 22.80
N VAL A 127 5.22 0.32 22.50
CA VAL A 127 4.98 -0.73 23.51
C VAL A 127 6.24 -1.02 24.35
N ALA A 128 7.43 -0.91 23.76
CA ALA A 128 8.69 -1.21 24.42
C ALA A 128 9.17 -0.07 25.32
N TYR A 129 9.11 1.16 24.83
CA TYR A 129 9.73 2.32 25.48
C TYR A 129 8.72 3.41 25.88
N GLY A 130 7.45 3.31 25.44
CA GLY A 130 6.44 4.30 25.77
C GLY A 130 6.74 5.68 25.22
N VAL A 131 7.32 5.78 24.01
CA VAL A 131 7.81 7.05 23.42
C VAL A 131 6.77 8.17 23.43
N PHE A 132 5.50 7.86 23.20
CA PHE A 132 4.41 8.83 23.23
C PHE A 132 3.63 8.84 24.56
N GLY A 133 4.06 8.05 25.55
CA GLY A 133 3.40 7.86 26.83
C GLY A 133 1.94 7.41 26.64
N THR A 134 1.02 8.06 27.35
CA THR A 134 -0.42 7.79 27.27
C THR A 134 -1.12 8.46 26.07
N ARG A 135 -0.38 9.20 25.23
CA ARG A 135 -0.94 9.93 24.09
C ARG A 135 -1.03 9.04 22.84
N TYR A 136 -1.87 8.02 22.89
CA TYR A 136 -2.10 7.08 21.77
C TYR A 136 -2.61 7.74 20.49
N GLY A 137 -3.18 8.95 20.56
CA GLY A 137 -3.48 9.74 19.37
C GLY A 137 -2.22 10.12 18.56
N LEU A 138 -1.07 10.33 19.19
CA LEU A 138 0.15 10.67 18.44
C LEU A 138 0.67 9.47 17.63
N VAL A 139 0.49 8.25 18.16
CA VAL A 139 0.86 6.97 17.53
C VAL A 139 0.14 6.73 16.20
N THR A 140 -1.02 7.36 16.00
CA THR A 140 -1.81 7.22 14.76
C THR A 140 -1.74 8.47 13.89
N LEU A 141 -1.54 9.64 14.50
CA LEU A 141 -1.40 10.90 13.77
C LEU A 141 -0.04 11.03 13.07
N LEU A 142 1.05 10.61 13.72
CA LEU A 142 2.39 10.66 13.15
C LEU A 142 2.49 9.91 11.81
N PRO A 143 2.07 8.63 11.69
CA PRO A 143 2.10 7.92 10.42
C PRO A 143 1.15 8.55 9.41
N ALA A 144 0.00 9.09 9.82
CA ALA A 144 -0.92 9.77 8.91
C ALA A 144 -0.23 10.96 8.21
N VAL A 145 0.37 11.88 8.99
CA VAL A 145 1.06 13.06 8.44
C VAL A 145 2.25 12.65 7.59
N LEU A 146 3.06 11.70 8.06
CA LEU A 146 4.21 11.20 7.32
C LEU A 146 3.80 10.58 5.98
N PHE A 147 2.79 9.72 5.98
CA PHE A 147 2.32 9.02 4.78
C PHE A 147 1.63 9.97 3.81
N PHE A 148 0.92 11.00 4.25
CA PHE A 148 0.45 12.05 3.34
C PHE A 148 1.62 12.72 2.63
N GLY A 149 2.65 13.13 3.37
CA GLY A 149 3.85 13.73 2.78
C GLY A 149 4.52 12.83 1.74
N LEU A 150 4.68 11.54 2.05
CA LEU A 150 5.24 10.56 1.11
C LEU A 150 4.32 10.28 -0.08
N ALA A 151 3.01 10.19 0.13
CA ALA A 151 2.03 9.94 -0.91
C ALA A 151 2.05 11.04 -1.97
N TYR A 152 2.05 12.32 -1.56
CA TYR A 152 2.14 13.44 -2.49
C TYR A 152 3.52 13.53 -3.13
N ARG A 153 4.60 13.29 -2.37
CA ARG A 153 5.97 13.38 -2.89
C ARG A 153 6.30 12.33 -3.96
N PHE A 154 5.68 11.15 -3.88
CA PHE A 154 5.92 10.02 -4.79
C PHE A 154 4.72 9.67 -5.69
N ASP A 155 3.65 10.48 -5.63
CA ASP A 155 2.39 10.25 -6.35
C ASP A 155 1.87 8.81 -6.22
N HIS A 156 1.84 8.29 -4.98
CA HIS A 156 1.55 6.87 -4.74
C HIS A 156 0.21 6.64 -4.03
N ARG A 157 -0.77 6.14 -4.80
CA ARG A 157 -2.15 5.86 -4.34
C ARG A 157 -2.22 4.89 -3.16
N GLY A 158 -1.36 3.87 -3.12
CA GLY A 158 -1.35 2.90 -2.01
C GLY A 158 -0.89 3.53 -0.69
N VAL A 159 0.05 4.46 -0.74
CA VAL A 159 0.53 5.16 0.46
C VAL A 159 -0.49 6.22 0.88
N LEU A 160 -1.17 6.86 -0.09
CA LEU A 160 -2.30 7.75 0.20
C LEU A 160 -3.43 7.02 0.94
N ALA A 161 -3.79 5.82 0.51
CA ALA A 161 -4.78 4.99 1.19
C ALA A 161 -4.35 4.64 2.62
N MET A 162 -3.07 4.31 2.85
CA MET A 162 -2.51 4.10 4.19
C MET A 162 -2.58 5.37 5.05
N ALA A 163 -2.29 6.55 4.48
CA ALA A 163 -2.38 7.82 5.18
C ALA A 163 -3.81 8.13 5.65
N ILE A 164 -4.79 7.93 4.75
CA ILE A 164 -6.22 8.07 5.06
C ILE A 164 -6.63 7.07 6.15
N THR A 165 -6.16 5.82 6.06
CA THR A 165 -6.45 4.79 7.05
C THR A 165 -5.89 5.15 8.43
N ALA A 166 -4.65 5.64 8.49
CA ALA A 166 -4.02 6.11 9.72
C ALA A 166 -4.75 7.32 10.31
N LEU A 167 -5.19 8.27 9.46
CA LEU A 167 -5.98 9.42 9.88
C LEU A 167 -7.36 8.99 10.42
N ALA A 168 -8.02 8.05 9.75
CA ALA A 168 -9.28 7.48 10.23
C ALA A 168 -9.10 6.75 11.58
N ALA A 169 -7.99 6.02 11.74
CA ALA A 169 -7.63 5.39 13.01
C ALA A 169 -7.42 6.44 14.12
N TRP A 170 -6.78 7.56 13.81
CA TRP A 170 -6.61 8.67 14.76
C TRP A 170 -7.94 9.25 15.22
N VAL A 171 -8.85 9.53 14.28
CA VAL A 171 -10.22 9.96 14.60
C VAL A 171 -10.91 8.91 15.46
N GLY A 172 -10.82 7.63 15.10
CA GLY A 172 -11.38 6.52 15.87
C GLY A 172 -10.87 6.47 17.32
N VAL A 173 -9.56 6.60 17.53
CA VAL A 173 -8.95 6.62 18.87
C VAL A 173 -9.47 7.80 19.71
N LYS A 174 -9.72 8.96 19.08
CA LYS A 174 -10.29 10.14 19.76
C LYS A 174 -11.77 10.00 20.08
N VAL A 175 -12.51 9.29 19.25
CA VAL A 175 -13.98 9.21 19.28
C VAL A 175 -14.49 8.11 20.24
N ALA A 176 -13.60 7.26 20.77
CA ALA A 176 -13.92 6.18 21.73
C ALA A 176 -15.22 5.41 21.39
N PRO A 177 -15.27 4.66 20.26
CA PRO A 177 -16.49 4.07 19.71
C PRO A 177 -17.21 3.12 20.68
N LEU A 178 -16.47 2.55 21.64
CA LEU A 178 -17.03 1.63 22.64
C LEU A 178 -18.00 2.34 23.61
N ALA A 179 -17.84 3.65 23.83
CA ALA A 179 -18.74 4.44 24.68
C ALA A 179 -20.19 4.46 24.15
N LEU A 180 -20.38 4.33 22.82
CA LEU A 180 -21.70 4.14 22.19
C LEU A 180 -22.41 2.91 22.69
N PHE A 181 -21.68 1.81 22.82
CA PHE A 181 -22.24 0.50 23.13
C PHE A 181 -22.40 0.28 24.64
N THR A 182 -21.62 0.99 25.47
CA THR A 182 -21.68 0.89 26.94
C THR A 182 -22.63 1.90 27.58
N GLY A 183 -23.37 2.71 26.81
CA GLY A 183 -24.36 3.66 27.31
C GLY A 183 -23.78 4.84 28.10
N GLN A 184 -22.47 5.07 28.01
CA GLN A 184 -21.82 6.23 28.62
C GLN A 184 -21.97 7.38 27.62
N GLY A 185 -23.00 8.21 27.83
CA GLY A 185 -23.37 9.29 26.92
C GLY A 185 -22.19 10.20 26.55
N PHE A 186 -22.11 10.59 25.28
CA PHE A 186 -21.07 11.49 24.78
C PHE A 186 -21.23 12.92 25.30
N PRO A 187 -20.14 13.68 25.42
CA PRO A 187 -20.21 15.11 25.19
C PRO A 187 -20.53 15.34 23.70
N ALA A 188 -21.82 15.48 23.38
CA ALA A 188 -22.41 15.49 22.02
C ALA A 188 -21.87 16.57 21.06
N HIS A 189 -21.02 17.50 21.52
CA HIS A 189 -20.52 18.63 20.76
C HIS A 189 -19.29 18.31 19.89
N GLU A 190 -18.40 17.39 20.31
CA GLU A 190 -17.10 17.21 19.60
C GLU A 190 -17.09 16.06 18.58
N LEU A 191 -18.01 15.09 18.71
CA LEU A 191 -17.99 13.85 17.95
C LEU A 191 -18.52 13.95 16.52
N SER A 192 -19.55 14.75 16.27
CA SER A 192 -20.20 14.77 14.95
C SER A 192 -19.37 15.59 13.95
N GLY A 193 -18.81 16.71 14.38
CA GLY A 193 -18.12 17.66 13.49
C GLY A 193 -16.89 17.07 12.81
N LEU A 194 -15.96 16.49 13.57
CA LEU A 194 -14.70 15.95 13.02
C LEU A 194 -14.92 14.70 12.16
N GLY A 195 -15.80 13.78 12.58
CA GLY A 195 -16.13 12.58 11.80
C GLY A 195 -16.88 12.91 10.50
N LEU A 196 -17.85 13.84 10.54
CA LEU A 196 -18.57 14.31 9.35
C LEU A 196 -17.66 15.11 8.42
N LEU A 197 -16.80 15.99 8.95
CA LEU A 197 -15.82 16.74 8.15
C LEU A 197 -14.83 15.81 7.45
N LEU A 198 -14.35 14.77 8.15
CA LEU A 198 -13.44 13.80 7.55
C LEU A 198 -14.13 13.02 6.44
N GLY A 199 -15.35 12.54 6.67
CA GLY A 199 -16.16 11.84 5.67
C GLY A 199 -16.51 12.71 4.47
N LEU A 200 -16.87 13.98 4.69
CA LEU A 200 -17.14 14.96 3.62
C LEU A 200 -15.88 15.38 2.85
N GLY A 201 -14.74 15.50 3.52
CA GLY A 201 -13.47 15.86 2.87
C GLY A 201 -12.83 14.72 2.09
N LEU A 202 -13.23 13.47 2.34
CA LEU A 202 -12.73 12.27 1.66
C LEU A 202 -13.66 11.77 0.53
N LEU A 203 -14.88 12.31 0.45
CA LEU A 203 -15.81 12.13 -0.69
C LEU A 203 -15.39 12.98 -1.88
#